data_AF-A0A0B4IAQ4-F1
#
_entry.id   AF-A0A0B4IAQ4-F1
#
_cell.length_a   1.000
_cell.length_b   1.000
_cell.length_c   1.000
_cell.angle_alpha   90.00
_cell.angle_beta   90.00
_cell.angle_gamma   90.00
#
_symmetry.space_group_name_H-M   'P 1'
#
loop_
_entity.id
_entity.type
_entity.pdbx_description
1 polymer ?
#
loop_
_entity_poly.entity_id
_entity_poly.type
_entity_poly.pdbx_seq_one_letter_code
_entity_poly.pdbx_strand_id
1 'polypeptide(L)' 'MYYFGTNLDDRFSVPNFWPRPEECNKLPRDRDEVKAEYERIVARQRFRQAQLQEEQRQRALLQGNRNNGSDS' A
#
# COMPACT_ATOMS: atom_id res chain seq x y z
N MET A 1 -11.23 25.03 -32.46
CA MET A 1 -11.35 23.58 -32.19
C MET A 1 -10.24 22.90 -32.98
N TYR A 2 -9.21 22.35 -32.33
CA TYR A 2 -8.19 21.62 -33.08
C TYR A 2 -8.73 20.23 -33.42
N TYR A 3 -8.96 19.99 -34.71
CA TYR A 3 -9.33 18.68 -35.21
C TYR A 3 -8.04 17.92 -35.50
N PHE A 4 -7.64 17.08 -34.55
CA PHE A 4 -6.59 16.11 -34.77
C PHE A 4 -7.25 14.91 -35.46
N GLY A 5 -6.91 14.67 -36.73
CA GLY A 5 -7.41 13.52 -37.48
C GLY A 5 -6.91 12.18 -36.91
N THR A 6 -6.80 11.15 -37.73
CA THR A 6 -6.42 9.79 -37.30
C THR A 6 -4.97 9.61 -36.84
N ASN A 7 -4.10 10.62 -37.00
CA ASN A 7 -2.68 10.60 -36.61
C ASN A 7 -2.45 10.94 -35.13
N LEU A 8 -3.32 10.45 -34.24
CA LEU A 8 -3.19 10.66 -32.79
C LEU A 8 -2.03 9.84 -32.21
N ASP A 9 -1.84 8.61 -32.71
CA ASP A 9 -0.86 7.66 -32.18
C ASP A 9 0.58 8.17 -32.32
N ASP A 10 0.92 8.78 -33.46
CA ASP A 10 2.26 9.32 -33.73
C ASP A 10 2.55 10.58 -32.89
N ARG A 11 1.57 11.49 -32.75
CA ARG A 11 1.77 12.78 -32.05
C ARG A 11 1.74 12.69 -30.53
N PHE A 12 1.06 11.68 -29.99
CA PHE A 12 0.87 11.50 -28.55
C PHE A 12 1.56 10.25 -28.00
N SER A 13 2.34 9.53 -28.82
CA SER A 13 3.21 8.48 -28.30
C SER A 13 4.29 9.10 -27.41
N VAL A 14 4.32 8.66 -26.16
CA VAL A 14 5.39 9.01 -25.23
C VAL A 14 6.38 7.85 -25.23
N PRO A 15 7.63 8.06 -25.72
CA PRO A 15 8.64 7.01 -25.65
C PRO A 15 8.85 6.58 -24.21
N ASN A 16 8.90 5.27 -23.96
CA ASN A 16 9.10 4.69 -22.63
C ASN A 16 8.02 5.10 -21.61
N PHE A 17 6.78 5.34 -22.07
CA PHE A 17 5.65 5.65 -21.18
C PHE A 17 5.43 4.59 -20.10
N TRP A 18 5.52 3.31 -20.48
CA TRP A 18 5.38 2.19 -19.56
C TRP A 18 6.72 1.86 -18.89
N PRO A 19 6.72 1.54 -17.59
CA PRO A 19 7.90 1.03 -16.91
C PRO A 19 8.46 -0.17 -17.66
N ARG A 20 9.79 -0.28 -17.69
CA ARG A 20 10.41 -1.44 -18.33
C ARG A 20 10.08 -2.70 -17.52
N PRO A 21 10.01 -3.89 -18.14
CA PRO A 21 9.69 -5.13 -17.43
C PRO A 21 10.62 -5.40 -16.23
N GLU A 22 11.87 -4.91 -16.26
CA GLU A 22 12.85 -5.01 -15.18
C GLU A 22 12.51 -4.12 -13.97
N GLU A 23 11.79 -3.02 -14.20
CA GLU A 23 11.33 -2.08 -13.17
C GLU A 23 10.02 -2.52 -12.52
N CYS A 24 9.33 -3.49 -13.11
CA CYS A 24 8.13 -4.08 -12.57
C CYS A 24 8.44 -5.09 -11.45
N ASN A 25 7.54 -5.17 -10.48
CA ASN A 25 7.58 -6.21 -9.45
C ASN A 25 7.56 -7.60 -10.09
N LYS A 26 8.50 -8.46 -9.71
CA LYS A 26 8.55 -9.85 -10.17
C LYS A 26 7.66 -10.71 -9.29
N LEU A 27 6.80 -11.51 -9.91
CA LEU A 27 6.07 -12.55 -9.19
C LEU A 27 6.99 -13.74 -8.90
N PRO A 28 6.96 -14.29 -7.68
CA PRO A 28 7.61 -15.56 -7.37
C PRO A 28 7.14 -16.65 -8.33
N ARG A 29 8.07 -17.46 -8.85
CA ARG A 29 7.77 -18.53 -9.82
C ARG A 29 7.79 -19.89 -9.17
N ASP A 30 8.67 -20.08 -8.18
CA ASP A 30 8.85 -21.34 -7.50
C ASP A 30 8.01 -21.43 -6.21
N ARG A 31 7.63 -22.65 -5.84
CA ARG A 31 6.79 -22.89 -4.66
C ARG A 31 7.42 -22.37 -3.37
N ASP A 32 8.72 -22.56 -3.22
CA ASP A 32 9.45 -22.19 -2.01
C ASP A 32 9.59 -20.65 -1.92
N GLU A 33 9.76 -19.96 -3.05
CA GLU A 33 9.72 -18.49 -3.12
C GLU A 33 8.33 -17.95 -2.75
N VAL A 34 7.26 -18.56 -3.27
CA VAL A 34 5.88 -18.20 -2.93
C VAL A 34 5.64 -18.33 -1.43
N LYS A 35 6.13 -19.42 -0.82
CA LYS A 35 5.98 -19.66 0.62
C LYS A 35 6.74 -18.61 1.44
N ALA A 36 7.98 -18.30 1.07
CA ALA A 36 8.78 -17.28 1.74
C ALA A 36 8.13 -15.88 1.64
N GLU A 37 7.61 -15.50 0.48
CA GLU A 37 6.92 -14.22 0.30
C GLU A 37 5.60 -14.18 1.09
N TYR A 38 4.86 -15.28 1.14
CA TYR A 38 3.67 -15.41 1.98
C TYR A 38 3.98 -15.21 3.47
N GLU A 39 5.01 -15.88 3.98
CA GLU A 39 5.46 -15.72 5.37
C GLU A 39 5.88 -14.28 5.67
N ARG A 40 6.56 -13.61 4.73
CA ARG A 40 6.91 -12.19 4.82
C ARG A 40 5.68 -11.30 4.94
N ILE A 41 4.66 -11.53 4.11
CA ILE A 41 3.40 -10.77 4.11
C ILE A 41 2.66 -10.97 5.44
N VAL A 42 2.53 -12.22 5.90
CA VAL A 42 1.85 -12.55 7.16
C VAL A 42 2.58 -11.91 8.35
N ALA A 43 3.90 -11.97 8.40
CA ALA A 43 4.69 -11.33 9.45
C ALA A 43 4.46 -9.80 9.49
N ARG A 44 4.49 -9.15 8.33
CA ARG A 44 4.20 -7.71 8.20
C ARG A 44 2.78 -7.37 8.66
N GLN A 45 1.81 -8.19 8.29
CA GLN A 45 0.41 -7.98 8.68
C GLN A 45 0.25 -8.12 10.20
N ARG A 46 0.82 -9.15 10.81
CA ARG A 46 0.79 -9.36 12.27
C ARG A 46 1.40 -8.18 13.02
N PHE A 47 2.56 -7.69 12.59
CA PHE A 47 3.19 -6.52 13.18
C PHE A 47 2.28 -5.28 13.11
N ARG A 48 1.69 -5.01 11.95
CA ARG A 48 0.76 -3.88 11.78
C ARG A 48 -0.48 -4.01 12.68
N GLN A 49 -1.03 -5.22 12.82
CA GLN A 49 -2.19 -5.45 13.67
C GLN A 49 -1.86 -5.24 15.16
N ALA A 50 -0.69 -5.70 15.62
CA ALA A 50 -0.24 -5.46 16.98
C ALA A 50 -0.10 -3.96 17.29
N GLN A 51 0.55 -3.21 16.39
CA GLN A 51 0.68 -1.75 16.50
C GLN A 51 -0.68 -1.05 16.57
N LEU A 52 -1.61 -1.45 15.70
CA LEU A 52 -2.96 -0.86 15.69
C LEU A 52 -3.72 -1.16 17.00
N GLN A 53 -3.60 -2.37 17.55
CA GLN A 53 -4.23 -2.73 18.82
C GLN A 53 -3.63 -1.95 20.00
N GLU A 54 -2.32 -1.76 20.03
CA GLU A 54 -1.65 -0.95 21.05
C GLU A 54 -2.10 0.51 20.98
N GLU A 55 -2.15 1.09 19.78
CA GLU A 55 -2.61 2.46 19.57
C GLU A 55 -4.08 2.63 20.00
N GLN A 56 -4.95 1.67 19.68
CA GLN A 56 -6.35 1.68 20.12
C GLN A 56 -6.47 1.62 21.64
N ARG A 57 -5.68 0.77 22.32
CA ARG A 57 -5.65 0.71 23.78
C ARG A 57 -5.19 2.03 24.39
N GLN A 58 -4.13 2.62 23.86
CA GLN A 58 -3.62 3.92 24.32
C GLN A 58 -4.66 5.02 24.13
N ARG A 59 -5.31 5.09 22.97
CA ARG A 59 -6.37 6.05 22.69
C ARG A 59 -7.57 5.87 23.64
N ALA A 60 -7.98 4.63 23.90
CA ALA A 60 -9.06 4.34 24.86
C ALA A 60 -8.71 4.78 26.29
N LEU A 61 -7.48 4.52 26.75
CA LEU A 61 -7.00 4.98 28.06
C LEU A 61 -6.98 6.51 28.15
N LEU A 62 -6.50 7.19 27.11
CA LEU A 62 -6.47 8.65 27.05
C LEU A 62 -7.88 9.27 27.02
N GLN A 63 -8.83 8.66 26.33
CA GLN A 63 -10.22 9.10 26.32
C GLN A 63 -10.91 8.89 27.67
N GLY A 64 -10.70 7.73 28.31
CA GLY A 64 -11.24 7.47 29.64
C GLY A 64 -10.72 8.46 30.69
N ASN A 65 -9.42 8.80 30.64
CA ASN A 65 -8.84 9.78 31.57
C ASN A 65 -9.36 11.21 31.35
N ARG A 66 -9.63 11.62 30.10
CA ARG A 66 -10.22 12.95 29.80
C ARG A 66 -11.64 13.09 30.35
N ASN A 67 -12.46 12.05 30.22
CA ASN A 67 -13.86 12.09 30.67
C ASN A 67 -13.96 12.12 32.21
N ASN A 68 -13.02 11.51 32.93
CA ASN A 68 -12.99 11.53 34.40
C ASN A 68 -12.49 12.87 34.98
N GLY A 69 -11.72 13.66 34.22
CA GLY A 69 -11.20 14.97 34.67
C GLY A 69 -12.11 16.16 34.38
N SER A 70 -13.18 15.98 33.60
CA SER A 70 -14.16 17.02 33.27
C SER A 70 -15.37 17.06 34.20
N ASP A 71 -15.46 16.14 35.16
CA ASP A 71 -16.60 15.96 36.08
C ASP A 71 -16.25 16.36 37.54
N SER A 72 -15.25 17.23 37.73
CA SER A 72 -14.80 17.77 39.03
C SER A 72 -14.61 19.28 38.99
#